data_AF-A0A9P4IE54-F1
#
_entry.id   AF-A0A9P4IE54-F1
#
_cell.length_a   1.000
_cell.length_b   1.000
_cell.length_c   1.000
_cell.angle_alpha   90.00
_cell.angle_beta   90.00
_cell.angle_gamma   90.00
#
_symmetry.space_group_name_H-M   'P 1'
#
loop_
_entity.id
_entity.type
_entity.pdbx_description
1 polymer ?
#
loop_
_entity_poly.entity_id
_entity_poly.type
_entity_poly.pdbx_seq_one_letter_code
_entity_poly.pdbx_strand_id
1 'polypeptide(L)'
;MQSVGDWPSREANGDTSYVFSTTPIRDSPCECVDCRTQFYTENDQVVDRWNYVAEVLDAQAEKIIGKYVSQIRDNREYLRRQCEANGDRILSRWRKKSREHRANLLLQVDPDLYPHQWFVPRYAIAELHWKDTRAHHRKHCLLPSLSLELLKTDPAVLFGLLHNRTHYTPEDWVPFDNKELNFGWNIGLLDVDYCGRCVVVHGSRFGQLVDWDKDKAHRFDIVGIRERGSSSRPKPVCWGSCVQCSTKSWMV
;
A
#
# COMPACT_ATOMS: atom_id res chain seq x y z
N MET A 1 33.25 -14.52 -12.92
CA MET A 1 32.94 -13.26 -13.62
C MET A 1 32.07 -13.59 -14.82
N GLN A 2 30.75 -13.51 -14.67
CA GLN A 2 29.81 -13.65 -15.79
C GLN A 2 29.16 -12.29 -16.00
N SER A 3 29.07 -11.92 -17.28
CA SER A 3 28.69 -10.63 -17.82
C SER A 3 27.29 -10.20 -17.39
N VAL A 4 27.17 -8.93 -17.01
CA VAL A 4 25.91 -8.21 -16.88
C VAL A 4 25.20 -8.29 -18.23
N GLY A 5 24.08 -9.00 -18.28
CA GLY A 5 23.23 -9.04 -19.46
C GLY A 5 22.59 -7.66 -19.67
N ASP A 6 22.79 -7.09 -20.85
CA ASP A 6 22.14 -5.87 -21.29
C ASP A 6 20.61 -6.02 -21.19
N TRP A 7 20.00 -5.10 -20.44
CA TRP A 7 18.56 -4.98 -20.34
C TRP A 7 18.01 -4.32 -21.61
N PRO A 8 16.83 -4.72 -22.11
CA PRO A 8 16.19 -4.02 -23.20
C PRO A 8 15.81 -2.61 -22.73
N SER A 9 16.47 -1.60 -23.30
CA SER A 9 16.10 -0.19 -23.17
C SER A 9 14.61 -0.04 -23.47
N ARG A 10 13.80 0.23 -22.44
CA ARG A 10 12.39 0.55 -22.63
C ARG A 10 12.32 1.90 -23.32
N GLU A 11 11.79 1.90 -24.54
CA GLU A 11 11.53 3.11 -25.32
C GLU A 11 10.76 4.12 -24.48
N ALA A 12 11.35 5.30 -24.34
CA ALA A 12 10.80 6.45 -23.66
C ALA A 12 9.60 6.97 -24.45
N ASN A 13 8.42 6.41 -24.21
CA ASN A 13 7.17 7.02 -24.62
C ASN A 13 6.89 8.22 -23.72
N GLY A 14 7.49 9.37 -24.06
CA GLY A 14 6.96 10.74 -23.92
C GLY A 14 6.31 11.24 -22.62
N ASP A 15 6.38 10.52 -21.51
CA ASP A 15 5.82 10.95 -20.23
C ASP A 15 6.92 11.66 -19.41
N THR A 16 6.93 13.00 -19.48
CA THR A 16 7.89 13.88 -18.78
C THR A 16 7.71 13.91 -17.27
N SER A 17 6.82 13.08 -16.72
CA SER A 17 6.48 13.07 -15.29
C SER A 17 7.39 12.18 -14.43
N TYR A 18 8.26 11.37 -15.04
CA TYR A 18 9.20 10.47 -14.35
C TYR A 18 10.61 10.54 -14.93
N VAL A 19 11.62 10.49 -14.06
CA VAL A 19 13.03 10.32 -14.46
C VAL A 19 13.52 8.97 -13.95
N PHE A 20 13.74 8.00 -14.84
CA PHE A 20 14.26 6.68 -14.49
C PHE A 20 15.78 6.73 -14.26
N SER A 21 16.27 6.02 -13.25
CA SER A 21 17.70 5.96 -12.92
C SER A 21 18.14 4.54 -12.62
N THR A 22 19.36 4.19 -13.02
CA THR A 22 20.06 2.96 -12.60
C THR A 22 21.16 3.26 -11.57
N THR A 23 21.40 4.54 -11.27
CA THR A 23 22.32 5.02 -10.24
C THR A 23 21.52 5.52 -9.02
N PRO A 24 22.12 5.56 -7.82
CA PRO A 24 21.49 6.21 -6.68
C PRO A 24 20.98 7.60 -7.07
N ILE A 25 19.73 7.89 -6.73
CA ILE A 25 19.05 9.14 -7.12
C ILE A 25 19.43 10.25 -6.14
N ARG A 26 19.21 10.02 -4.84
CA ARG A 26 19.59 10.93 -3.74
C ARG A 26 19.75 10.19 -2.44
N ASP A 27 20.56 10.75 -1.53
CA ASP A 27 20.66 10.27 -0.17
C ASP A 27 19.43 10.61 0.69
N SER A 28 19.28 9.88 1.80
CA SER A 28 18.29 10.18 2.83
C SER A 28 18.54 11.58 3.41
N PRO A 29 17.50 12.38 3.69
CA PRO A 29 17.67 13.71 4.27
C PRO A 29 18.25 13.69 5.70
N CYS A 30 18.26 12.53 6.36
CA CYS A 30 18.91 12.31 7.65
C CYS A 30 19.29 10.83 7.82
N GLU A 31 20.40 10.55 8.52
CA GLU A 31 20.89 9.19 8.75
C GLU A 31 20.21 8.45 9.92
N CYS A 32 19.27 9.10 10.62
CA CYS A 32 18.60 8.52 11.78
C CYS A 32 17.72 7.31 11.42
N VAL A 33 17.43 6.47 12.42
CA VAL A 33 16.59 5.27 12.25
C VAL A 33 15.22 5.64 11.68
N ASP A 34 14.61 6.74 12.13
CA ASP A 34 13.28 7.15 11.68
C ASP A 34 13.27 7.50 10.18
N CYS A 35 14.26 8.25 9.70
CA CYS A 35 14.33 8.63 8.29
C CYS A 35 14.66 7.44 7.38
N ARG A 36 15.44 6.46 7.85
CA ARG A 36 15.69 5.20 7.11
C ARG A 36 14.43 4.35 6.90
N THR A 37 13.38 4.56 7.70
CA THR A 37 12.08 3.90 7.45
C THR A 37 11.29 4.55 6.31
N GLN A 38 11.73 5.72 5.84
CA GLN A 38 11.03 6.54 4.85
C GLN A 38 11.82 6.77 3.56
N PHE A 39 13.15 6.76 3.65
CA PHE A 39 14.06 7.02 2.56
C PHE A 39 15.19 5.99 2.56
N TYR A 40 15.54 5.48 1.37
CA TYR A 40 16.77 4.71 1.17
C TYR A 40 17.98 5.63 1.14
N THR A 41 19.08 5.21 1.74
CA THR A 41 20.38 5.88 1.60
C THR A 41 20.98 5.60 0.23
N GLU A 42 21.98 6.38 -0.19
CA GLU A 42 22.69 6.07 -1.45
C GLU A 42 23.34 4.68 -1.41
N ASN A 43 23.83 4.27 -0.24
CA ASN A 43 24.43 2.95 -0.05
C ASN A 43 23.40 1.82 -0.15
N ASP A 44 22.14 2.05 0.25
CA ASP A 44 21.09 1.04 0.07
C ASP A 44 20.73 0.88 -1.42
N GLN A 45 20.71 1.97 -2.17
CA GLN A 45 20.28 2.02 -3.57
C GLN A 45 21.21 1.29 -4.55
N VAL A 46 22.42 0.93 -4.14
CA VAL A 46 23.32 0.07 -4.95
C VAL A 46 22.80 -1.35 -5.06
N VAL A 47 21.92 -1.76 -4.15
CA VAL A 47 21.27 -3.06 -4.20
C VAL A 47 19.96 -2.92 -4.99
N ASP A 48 19.82 -3.72 -6.04
CA ASP A 48 18.68 -3.70 -6.98
C ASP A 48 17.30 -3.59 -6.27
N ARG A 49 17.10 -4.35 -5.19
CA ARG A 49 15.83 -4.34 -4.43
C ARG A 49 15.59 -3.12 -3.54
N TRP A 50 16.53 -2.21 -3.37
CA TRP A 50 16.35 -0.96 -2.60
C TRP A 50 16.62 0.28 -3.47
N ASN A 51 16.66 0.09 -4.78
CA ASN A 51 16.79 1.17 -5.74
C ASN A 51 15.43 1.83 -6.02
N TYR A 52 15.40 3.16 -6.11
CA TYR A 52 14.22 3.90 -6.55
C TYR A 52 14.03 3.72 -8.06
N VAL A 53 12.83 3.35 -8.48
CA VAL A 53 12.56 3.08 -9.90
C VAL A 53 12.66 4.36 -10.74
N ALA A 54 12.18 5.48 -10.21
CA ALA A 54 12.24 6.79 -10.84
C ALA A 54 12.15 7.92 -9.80
N GLU A 55 12.40 9.16 -10.21
CA GLU A 55 12.03 10.38 -9.48
C GLU A 55 10.68 10.91 -9.97
N VAL A 56 9.80 11.27 -9.03
CA VAL A 56 8.49 11.89 -9.28
C VAL A 56 8.58 13.39 -9.05
N LEU A 57 8.22 14.17 -10.07
CA LEU A 57 8.15 15.62 -9.97
C LEU A 57 6.98 16.08 -9.10
N ASP A 58 7.14 17.23 -8.44
CA ASP A 58 6.15 17.82 -7.52
C ASP A 58 4.72 17.85 -8.09
N ALA A 59 4.54 18.37 -9.31
CA ALA A 59 3.22 18.47 -9.94
C ALA A 59 2.55 17.09 -10.13
N GLN A 60 3.35 16.06 -10.43
CA GLN A 60 2.85 14.70 -10.57
C GLN A 60 2.56 14.08 -9.20
N ALA A 61 3.42 14.33 -8.20
CA ALA A 61 3.20 13.90 -6.83
C ALA A 61 1.90 14.50 -6.26
N GLU A 62 1.64 15.79 -6.47
CA GLU A 62 0.39 16.46 -6.04
C GLU A 62 -0.83 15.80 -6.67
N LYS A 63 -0.76 15.49 -7.97
CA LYS A 63 -1.83 14.81 -8.69
C LYS A 63 -2.08 13.39 -8.17
N ILE A 64 -1.02 12.63 -7.90
CA ILE A 64 -1.10 11.26 -7.37
C ILE A 64 -1.72 11.28 -5.97
N ILE A 65 -1.20 12.12 -5.07
CA ILE A 65 -1.67 12.20 -3.69
C ILE A 65 -3.10 12.72 -3.65
N GLY A 66 -3.43 13.78 -4.39
CA GLY A 66 -4.80 14.30 -4.47
C GLY A 66 -5.81 13.24 -4.93
N LYS A 67 -5.44 12.42 -5.92
CA LYS A 67 -6.25 11.29 -6.38
C LYS A 67 -6.43 10.25 -5.27
N TYR A 68 -5.37 9.86 -4.56
CA TYR A 68 -5.48 8.89 -3.47
C TYR A 68 -6.32 9.41 -2.31
N VAL A 69 -6.11 10.66 -1.86
CA VAL A 69 -6.90 11.28 -0.79
C VAL A 69 -8.39 11.31 -1.14
N SER A 70 -8.74 11.68 -2.37
CA SER A 70 -10.13 11.61 -2.84
C SER A 70 -10.67 10.19 -2.76
N GLN A 71 -9.93 9.21 -3.30
CA GLN A 71 -10.36 7.81 -3.30
C GLN A 71 -10.53 7.25 -1.89
N ILE A 72 -9.62 7.56 -0.96
CA ILE A 72 -9.71 7.12 0.43
C ILE A 72 -11.00 7.64 1.06
N ARG A 73 -11.28 8.95 0.89
CA ARG A 73 -12.48 9.60 1.44
C ARG A 73 -13.76 9.02 0.84
N ASP A 74 -13.81 8.87 -0.48
CA ASP A 74 -14.97 8.30 -1.18
C ASP A 74 -15.24 6.85 -0.75
N ASN A 75 -14.19 6.04 -0.66
CA ASN A 75 -14.30 4.64 -0.26
C ASN A 75 -14.70 4.50 1.21
N ARG A 76 -14.17 5.34 2.10
CA ARG A 76 -14.57 5.38 3.51
C ARG A 76 -16.03 5.80 3.67
N GLU A 77 -16.49 6.81 2.95
CA GLU A 77 -17.87 7.25 3.01
C GLU A 77 -18.83 6.19 2.47
N TYR A 78 -18.48 5.56 1.35
CA TYR A 78 -19.21 4.41 0.84
C TYR A 78 -19.33 3.32 1.92
N LEU A 79 -18.20 2.99 2.54
CA LEU A 79 -18.11 2.00 3.60
C LEU A 79 -19.00 2.29 4.79
N ARG A 80 -18.95 3.53 5.27
CA ARG A 80 -19.77 4.02 6.38
C ARG A 80 -21.26 3.84 6.08
N ARG A 81 -21.71 4.27 4.89
CA ARG A 81 -23.11 4.09 4.45
C ARG A 81 -23.52 2.63 4.39
N GLN A 82 -22.64 1.74 3.94
CA GLN A 82 -22.96 0.31 3.89
C GLN A 82 -23.06 -0.30 5.30
N CYS A 83 -22.19 0.09 6.21
CA CYS A 83 -22.27 -0.32 7.62
C CYS A 83 -23.54 0.21 8.29
N GLU A 84 -23.93 1.46 8.05
CA GLU A 84 -25.18 2.04 8.59
C GLU A 84 -26.43 1.37 8.04
N ALA A 85 -26.49 1.11 6.74
CA ALA A 85 -27.68 0.53 6.11
C ALA A 85 -27.79 -0.99 6.31
N ASN A 86 -26.67 -1.71 6.42
CA ASN A 86 -26.65 -3.17 6.32
C ASN A 86 -25.86 -3.87 7.43
N GLY A 87 -25.24 -3.15 8.36
CA GLY A 87 -24.28 -3.69 9.34
C GLY A 87 -24.81 -4.91 10.11
N ASP A 88 -25.97 -4.78 10.75
CA ASP A 88 -26.57 -5.87 11.54
C ASP A 88 -26.94 -7.09 10.69
N ARG A 89 -27.40 -6.86 9.46
CA ARG A 89 -27.73 -7.93 8.52
C ARG A 89 -26.47 -8.66 8.05
N ILE A 90 -25.40 -7.93 7.73
CA ILE A 90 -24.11 -8.51 7.36
C ILE A 90 -23.54 -9.30 8.55
N LEU A 91 -23.59 -8.75 9.76
CA LEU A 91 -23.12 -9.38 10.99
C LEU A 91 -23.82 -10.70 11.28
N SER A 92 -25.15 -10.67 11.31
CA SER A 92 -25.96 -11.85 11.58
C SER A 92 -25.78 -12.95 10.52
N ARG A 93 -25.67 -12.58 9.22
CA ARG A 93 -25.43 -13.56 8.14
C ARG A 93 -24.00 -14.11 8.17
N TRP A 94 -22.97 -13.28 8.34
CA TRP A 94 -21.58 -13.71 8.32
C TRP A 94 -21.21 -14.62 9.49
N ARG A 95 -21.68 -14.28 10.71
CA ARG A 95 -21.43 -15.10 11.91
C ARG A 95 -21.97 -16.52 11.75
N LYS A 96 -23.11 -16.70 11.09
CA LYS A 96 -23.75 -18.00 10.86
C LYS A 96 -23.07 -18.84 9.77
N LYS A 97 -22.24 -18.25 8.91
CA LYS A 97 -21.57 -18.99 7.81
C LYS A 97 -20.40 -19.83 8.34
N SER A 98 -20.25 -21.04 7.81
CA SER A 98 -19.08 -21.89 8.10
C SER A 98 -17.80 -21.29 7.53
N ARG A 99 -16.63 -21.75 8.00
CA ARG A 99 -15.32 -21.27 7.51
C ARG A 99 -15.17 -21.46 5.99
N GLU A 100 -15.61 -22.61 5.46
CA GLU A 100 -15.57 -22.90 4.02
C GLU A 100 -16.48 -21.97 3.23
N HIS A 101 -17.71 -21.77 3.70
CA HIS A 101 -18.64 -20.88 3.00
C HIS A 101 -18.17 -19.42 3.03
N ARG A 102 -17.54 -18.97 4.13
CA ARG A 102 -16.87 -17.67 4.19
C ARG A 102 -15.74 -17.56 3.17
N ALA A 103 -14.91 -18.59 3.07
CA ALA A 103 -13.81 -18.62 2.10
C ALA A 103 -14.33 -18.50 0.64
N ASN A 104 -15.38 -19.25 0.30
CA ASN A 104 -15.98 -19.20 -1.03
C ASN A 104 -16.52 -17.81 -1.38
N LEU A 105 -17.19 -17.14 -0.44
CA LEU A 105 -17.67 -15.76 -0.65
C LEU A 105 -16.53 -14.76 -0.80
N LEU A 106 -15.47 -14.90 0.00
CA LEU A 106 -14.29 -14.04 -0.10
C LEU A 106 -13.61 -14.19 -1.47
N LEU A 107 -13.42 -15.43 -1.94
CA LEU A 107 -12.81 -15.72 -3.24
C LEU A 107 -13.72 -15.36 -4.43
N GLN A 108 -15.04 -15.39 -4.24
CA GLN A 108 -15.98 -14.88 -5.24
C GLN A 108 -15.82 -13.37 -5.45
N VAL A 109 -15.56 -12.63 -4.37
CA VAL A 109 -15.35 -11.18 -4.40
C VAL A 109 -13.94 -10.83 -4.87
N ASP A 110 -12.96 -11.59 -4.42
CA ASP A 110 -11.55 -11.35 -4.68
C ASP A 110 -10.83 -12.69 -4.93
N PRO A 111 -10.79 -13.15 -6.20
CA PRO A 111 -10.18 -14.44 -6.55
C PRO A 111 -8.68 -14.50 -6.25
N ASP A 112 -8.02 -13.34 -6.20
CA ASP A 112 -6.61 -13.16 -5.90
C ASP A 112 -6.41 -12.73 -4.43
N LEU A 113 -7.24 -13.23 -3.51
CA LEU A 113 -7.04 -13.02 -2.08
C LEU A 113 -5.97 -14.00 -1.58
N TYR A 114 -4.95 -13.49 -0.89
CA TYR A 114 -3.84 -14.34 -0.45
C TYR A 114 -4.33 -15.44 0.51
N PRO A 115 -3.96 -16.71 0.29
CA PRO A 115 -4.51 -17.83 1.06
C PRO A 115 -4.12 -17.82 2.55
N HIS A 116 -2.94 -17.30 2.90
CA HIS A 116 -2.34 -17.51 4.22
C HIS A 116 -2.15 -16.23 5.03
N GLN A 117 -2.09 -16.32 6.35
CA GLN A 117 -1.60 -15.21 7.17
C GLN A 117 -0.09 -15.02 7.01
N TRP A 118 0.36 -13.79 7.31
CA TRP A 118 1.78 -13.43 7.37
C TRP A 118 2.51 -13.62 6.03
N PHE A 119 1.97 -13.03 4.96
CA PHE A 119 2.58 -13.06 3.62
C PHE A 119 4.08 -12.75 3.68
N VAL A 120 4.46 -11.62 4.28
CA VAL A 120 5.84 -11.12 4.23
C VAL A 120 6.82 -12.02 4.99
N PRO A 121 6.55 -12.48 6.23
CA PRO A 121 7.39 -13.50 6.88
C PRO A 121 7.47 -14.82 6.11
N ARG A 122 6.37 -15.27 5.50
CA ARG A 122 6.37 -16.50 4.69
C ARG A 122 7.21 -16.36 3.42
N TYR A 123 7.15 -15.21 2.76
CA TYR A 123 8.04 -14.88 1.65
C TYR A 123 9.52 -14.98 2.07
N ALA A 124 9.87 -14.39 3.22
CA ALA A 124 11.26 -14.36 3.69
C ALA A 124 11.84 -15.76 3.93
N ILE A 125 11.01 -16.72 4.33
CA ILE A 125 11.39 -18.13 4.55
C ILE A 125 11.37 -18.92 3.23
N ALA A 126 10.46 -18.61 2.32
CA ALA A 126 10.28 -19.36 1.08
C ALA A 126 11.31 -19.04 0.00
N GLU A 127 12.23 -18.10 0.25
CA GLU A 127 13.29 -17.66 -0.68
C GLU A 127 12.76 -17.30 -2.08
N LEU A 128 11.52 -16.82 -2.16
CA LEU A 128 10.95 -16.35 -3.42
C LEU A 128 11.80 -15.19 -3.96
N HIS A 129 11.95 -15.11 -5.27
CA HIS A 129 12.70 -14.01 -5.85
C HIS A 129 11.91 -12.70 -5.72
N TRP A 130 12.57 -11.63 -5.27
CA TRP A 130 11.91 -10.37 -4.93
C TRP A 130 11.25 -9.69 -6.15
N LYS A 131 11.80 -9.90 -7.36
CA LYS A 131 11.19 -9.39 -8.61
C LYS A 131 9.82 -10.02 -8.85
N ASP A 132 9.70 -11.32 -8.64
CA ASP A 132 8.44 -12.05 -8.83
C ASP A 132 7.41 -11.62 -7.79
N THR A 133 7.87 -11.40 -6.56
CA THR A 133 7.00 -10.93 -5.48
C THR A 133 6.48 -9.51 -5.72
N ARG A 134 7.32 -8.60 -6.20
CA ARG A 134 6.86 -7.27 -6.63
C ARG A 134 5.88 -7.33 -7.80
N ALA A 135 6.08 -8.25 -8.72
CA ALA A 135 5.23 -8.41 -9.90
C ALA A 135 3.86 -9.01 -9.57
N HIS A 136 3.82 -10.03 -8.71
CA HIS A 136 2.63 -10.87 -8.52
C HIS A 136 1.98 -10.74 -7.14
N HIS A 137 2.67 -10.20 -6.15
CA HIS A 137 2.17 -10.19 -4.76
C HIS A 137 2.17 -8.80 -4.12
N ARG A 138 2.33 -7.74 -4.93
CA ARG A 138 2.31 -6.34 -4.46
C ARG A 138 1.14 -6.03 -3.53
N LYS A 139 -0.07 -6.49 -3.88
CA LYS A 139 -1.29 -6.28 -3.09
C LYS A 139 -1.16 -6.86 -1.67
N HIS A 140 -0.51 -8.01 -1.53
CA HIS A 140 -0.33 -8.68 -0.23
C HIS A 140 0.77 -8.04 0.60
N CYS A 141 1.77 -7.41 -0.05
CA CYS A 141 2.74 -6.56 0.63
C CYS A 141 2.11 -5.28 1.19
N LEU A 142 1.12 -4.72 0.47
CA LEU A 142 0.43 -3.48 0.87
C LEU A 142 -0.68 -3.71 1.89
N LEU A 143 -1.29 -4.90 1.90
CA LEU A 143 -2.42 -5.25 2.76
C LEU A 143 -2.16 -6.57 3.52
N PRO A 144 -1.13 -6.64 4.38
CA PRO A 144 -0.77 -7.86 5.09
C PRO A 144 -1.90 -8.36 6.02
N SER A 145 -2.77 -7.45 6.47
CA SER A 145 -3.95 -7.75 7.29
C SER A 145 -5.12 -8.36 6.50
N LEU A 146 -5.00 -8.54 5.18
CA LEU A 146 -6.08 -9.05 4.32
C LEU A 146 -5.68 -10.40 3.72
N SER A 147 -6.03 -11.49 4.40
CA SER A 147 -5.84 -12.85 3.90
C SER A 147 -7.06 -13.73 4.10
N LEU A 148 -7.18 -14.76 3.26
CA LEU A 148 -8.27 -15.71 3.30
C LEU A 148 -8.29 -16.47 4.63
N GLU A 149 -7.14 -16.97 5.09
CA GLU A 149 -6.99 -17.66 6.36
C GLU A 149 -7.45 -16.80 7.54
N LEU A 150 -7.09 -15.52 7.57
CA LEU A 150 -7.53 -14.62 8.64
C LEU A 150 -9.04 -14.38 8.61
N LEU A 151 -9.58 -13.98 7.45
CA LEU A 151 -10.97 -13.57 7.33
C LEU A 151 -11.95 -14.74 7.48
N LYS A 152 -11.57 -15.96 7.06
CA LYS A 152 -12.46 -17.12 7.15
C LYS A 152 -12.50 -17.72 8.57
N THR A 153 -11.39 -17.63 9.32
CA THR A 153 -11.21 -18.36 10.59
C THR A 153 -12.04 -17.77 11.71
N ASP A 154 -11.95 -16.46 11.91
CA ASP A 154 -12.68 -15.74 12.94
C ASP A 154 -13.65 -14.72 12.30
N PRO A 155 -14.97 -14.87 12.51
CA PRO A 155 -15.94 -13.93 11.95
C PRO A 155 -15.77 -12.50 12.45
N ALA A 156 -15.16 -12.29 13.63
CA ALA A 156 -14.97 -10.97 14.20
C ALA A 156 -13.95 -10.13 13.44
N VAL A 157 -12.97 -10.76 12.76
CA VAL A 157 -11.88 -10.01 12.11
C VAL A 157 -12.38 -9.11 10.99
N LEU A 158 -13.27 -9.61 10.12
CA LEU A 158 -13.86 -8.80 9.06
C LEU A 158 -14.58 -7.57 9.65
N PHE A 159 -15.29 -7.73 10.76
CA PHE A 159 -15.99 -6.63 11.41
C PHE A 159 -15.07 -5.67 12.13
N GLY A 160 -14.01 -6.18 12.77
CA GLY A 160 -12.97 -5.34 13.34
C GLY A 160 -12.32 -4.46 12.28
N LEU A 161 -12.01 -5.01 11.11
CA LEU A 161 -11.49 -4.26 9.97
C LEU A 161 -12.49 -3.20 9.48
N LEU A 162 -13.75 -3.58 9.25
CA LEU A 162 -14.78 -2.63 8.80
C LEU A 162 -15.02 -1.50 9.82
N HIS A 163 -15.10 -1.86 11.10
CA HIS A 163 -15.28 -0.89 12.18
C HIS A 163 -14.12 0.09 12.24
N ASN A 164 -12.87 -0.38 12.30
CA ASN A 164 -11.70 0.50 12.36
C ASN A 164 -11.60 1.39 11.11
N ARG A 165 -11.88 0.85 9.91
CA ARG A 165 -11.82 1.60 8.65
C ARG A 165 -12.92 2.64 8.47
N THR A 166 -14.03 2.52 9.22
CA THR A 166 -15.17 3.47 9.15
C THR A 166 -15.22 4.42 10.33
N HIS A 167 -14.76 3.99 11.50
CA HIS A 167 -14.80 4.77 12.72
C HIS A 167 -13.72 5.86 12.71
N TYR A 168 -12.47 5.49 12.43
CA TYR A 168 -11.35 6.43 12.40
C TYR A 168 -11.29 7.19 11.08
N THR A 169 -10.75 8.41 11.12
CA THR A 169 -10.46 9.15 9.89
C THR A 169 -9.21 8.60 9.21
N PRO A 170 -9.00 8.82 7.90
CA PRO A 170 -7.75 8.45 7.25
C PRO A 170 -6.52 8.98 7.99
N GLU A 171 -6.60 10.23 8.45
CA GLU A 171 -5.57 10.94 9.21
C GLU A 171 -5.16 10.18 10.49
N ASP A 172 -6.14 9.68 11.24
CA ASP A 172 -5.90 8.93 12.47
C ASP A 172 -5.27 7.55 12.20
N TRP A 173 -5.52 6.99 11.02
CA TRP A 173 -5.19 5.60 10.70
C TRP A 173 -3.87 5.46 9.91
N VAL A 174 -3.40 6.54 9.26
CA VAL A 174 -2.16 6.52 8.47
C VAL A 174 -0.94 6.03 9.24
N PRO A 175 -0.70 6.39 10.52
CA PRO A 175 0.46 5.85 11.25
C PRO A 175 0.46 4.33 11.35
N PHE A 176 -0.71 3.72 11.54
CA PHE A 176 -0.85 2.27 11.57
C PHE A 176 -0.58 1.66 10.19
N ASP A 177 -1.24 2.16 9.14
CA ASP A 177 -1.05 1.65 7.77
C ASP A 177 0.42 1.79 7.32
N ASN A 178 1.03 2.93 7.63
CA ASN A 178 2.43 3.19 7.30
C ASN A 178 3.38 2.23 8.02
N LYS A 179 3.09 1.86 9.27
CA LYS A 179 3.87 0.89 10.04
C LYS A 179 3.78 -0.52 9.44
N GLU A 180 2.60 -0.94 8.97
CA GLU A 180 2.41 -2.24 8.34
C GLU A 180 3.28 -2.42 7.08
N LEU A 181 3.58 -1.32 6.38
CA LEU A 181 4.46 -1.34 5.19
C LEU A 181 5.95 -1.49 5.52
N ASN A 182 6.38 -1.27 6.77
CA ASN A 182 7.80 -1.21 7.12
C ASN A 182 8.53 -2.51 6.84
N PHE A 183 7.90 -3.67 7.06
CA PHE A 183 8.56 -4.95 6.78
C PHE A 183 8.85 -5.08 5.28
N GLY A 184 7.83 -4.89 4.44
CA GLY A 184 7.98 -4.98 2.98
C GLY A 184 8.98 -3.95 2.42
N TRP A 185 8.99 -2.74 2.99
CA TRP A 185 10.01 -1.72 2.71
C TRP A 185 11.42 -2.20 3.05
N ASN A 186 11.65 -2.63 4.30
CA ASN A 186 12.97 -3.02 4.79
C ASN A 186 13.60 -4.16 4.00
N ILE A 187 12.80 -5.07 3.43
CA ILE A 187 13.30 -6.19 2.62
C ILE A 187 13.18 -5.96 1.10
N GLY A 188 12.77 -4.76 0.67
CA GLY A 188 12.80 -4.36 -0.73
C GLY A 188 11.70 -4.99 -1.59
N LEU A 189 10.50 -5.21 -1.05
CA LEU A 189 9.36 -5.81 -1.76
C LEU A 189 8.36 -4.81 -2.37
N LEU A 190 8.62 -3.53 -2.22
CA LEU A 190 7.77 -2.47 -2.76
C LEU A 190 8.54 -1.74 -3.87
N ASP A 191 7.91 -1.62 -5.05
CA ASP A 191 8.34 -0.64 -6.05
C ASP A 191 8.03 0.76 -5.53
N VAL A 192 9.06 1.59 -5.47
CA VAL A 192 8.99 2.96 -4.95
C VAL A 192 9.70 3.91 -5.90
N ASP A 193 9.10 5.09 -6.07
CA ASP A 193 9.70 6.20 -6.77
C ASP A 193 10.16 7.22 -5.71
N TYR A 194 11.28 7.91 -5.97
CA TYR A 194 11.76 8.98 -5.12
C TYR A 194 10.91 10.24 -5.32
N CYS A 195 10.59 10.94 -4.23
CA CYS A 195 10.03 12.28 -4.28
C CYS A 195 10.73 13.14 -3.24
N GLY A 196 11.20 14.33 -3.64
CA GLY A 196 11.85 15.28 -2.71
C GLY A 196 10.89 15.94 -1.73
N ARG A 197 9.58 15.77 -1.91
CA ARG A 197 8.53 16.33 -1.06
C ARG A 197 7.97 15.27 -0.11
N CYS A 198 7.44 15.73 1.01
CA CYS A 198 6.75 14.91 1.99
C CYS A 198 5.25 15.23 2.01
N VAL A 199 4.45 14.30 2.51
CA VAL A 199 2.99 14.43 2.64
C VAL A 199 2.63 14.69 4.09
N VAL A 200 1.79 15.68 4.37
CA VAL A 200 1.20 15.89 5.70
C VAL A 200 0.20 14.77 6.00
N VAL A 201 0.33 14.10 7.15
CA VAL A 201 -0.49 12.91 7.48
C VAL A 201 -1.50 13.13 8.60
N HIS A 202 -1.74 14.38 9.02
CA HIS A 202 -2.68 14.70 10.08
C HIS A 202 -3.49 15.97 9.80
N GLY A 203 -4.63 16.09 10.48
CA GLY A 203 -5.46 17.29 10.51
C GLY A 203 -6.02 17.72 9.15
N SER A 204 -6.45 18.98 9.06
CA SER A 204 -7.09 19.53 7.86
C SER A 204 -6.18 19.60 6.62
N ARG A 205 -4.87 19.48 6.81
CA ARG A 205 -3.85 19.53 5.76
C ARG A 205 -3.47 18.15 5.22
N PHE A 206 -4.17 17.10 5.64
CA PHE A 206 -3.92 15.73 5.19
C PHE A 206 -3.82 15.63 3.66
N GLY A 207 -2.71 15.06 3.18
CA GLY A 207 -2.44 14.92 1.76
C GLY A 207 -1.77 16.12 1.10
N GLN A 208 -1.49 17.20 1.83
CA GLN A 208 -0.74 18.33 1.27
C GLN A 208 0.75 17.99 1.14
N LEU A 209 1.36 18.35 0.01
CA LEU A 209 2.82 18.29 -0.15
C LEU A 209 3.53 19.45 0.54
N VAL A 210 4.64 19.14 1.20
CA VAL A 210 5.49 20.09 1.90
C VAL A 210 6.96 19.70 1.75
N ASP A 211 7.85 20.64 2.01
CA ASP A 211 9.28 20.35 2.10
C ASP A 211 9.57 19.45 3.30
N TRP A 212 10.63 18.65 3.18
CA TRP A 212 11.11 17.85 4.28
C TRP A 212 11.58 18.75 5.43
N ASP A 213 11.19 18.37 6.64
CA ASP A 213 11.47 19.07 7.88
C ASP A 213 11.72 18.00 8.95
N LYS A 214 12.92 18.03 9.55
CA LYS A 214 13.41 17.00 10.47
C LYS A 214 12.44 16.76 11.63
N ASP A 215 12.03 17.82 12.31
CA ASP A 215 11.24 17.71 13.53
C ASP A 215 9.83 17.21 13.21
N LYS A 216 9.26 17.65 12.10
CA LYS A 216 7.97 17.14 11.61
C LYS A 216 8.05 15.68 11.18
N ALA A 217 9.09 15.30 10.46
CA ALA A 217 9.27 13.91 10.00
C ALA A 217 9.46 12.95 11.18
N HIS A 218 10.25 13.35 12.19
CA HIS A 218 10.51 12.53 13.38
C HIS A 218 9.28 12.42 14.30
N ARG A 219 8.40 13.43 14.32
CA ARG A 219 7.10 13.34 15.01
C ARG A 219 6.02 12.64 14.21
N PHE A 220 6.31 12.24 12.97
CA PHE A 220 5.34 11.65 12.05
C PHE A 220 4.23 12.64 11.62
N ASP A 221 4.51 13.95 11.65
CA ASP A 221 3.60 14.98 11.10
C ASP A 221 3.61 14.96 9.55
N ILE A 222 4.75 14.56 8.98
CA ILE A 222 4.96 14.41 7.54
C ILE A 222 5.62 13.06 7.25
N VAL A 223 5.34 12.50 6.07
CA VAL A 223 5.97 11.26 5.61
C VAL A 223 6.49 11.35 4.19
N GLY A 224 7.60 10.67 3.90
CA GLY A 224 8.10 10.45 2.55
C GLY A 224 7.14 9.60 1.71
N ILE A 225 7.08 9.86 0.40
CA ILE A 225 6.26 9.07 -0.52
C ILE A 225 6.97 7.75 -0.79
N ARG A 226 6.35 6.63 -0.38
CA ARG A 226 6.88 5.26 -0.54
C ARG A 226 6.10 4.44 -1.56
N GLU A 227 5.34 5.08 -2.45
CA GLU A 227 4.55 4.39 -3.45
C GLU A 227 4.73 4.95 -4.85
N ARG A 228 4.98 4.05 -5.81
CA ARG A 228 4.93 4.36 -7.23
C ARG A 228 3.50 4.66 -7.71
N GLY A 229 3.29 5.85 -8.25
CA GLY A 229 2.09 6.17 -9.02
C GLY A 229 2.12 5.43 -10.36
N SER A 230 1.26 4.42 -10.57
CA SER A 230 1.29 3.70 -11.86
C SER A 230 0.66 4.54 -12.99
N SER A 231 1.42 4.80 -14.06
CA SER A 231 0.88 5.24 -15.36
C SER A 231 0.70 4.08 -16.35
N SER A 232 1.26 2.88 -16.09
CA SER A 232 1.37 1.81 -17.10
C SER A 232 1.09 0.37 -16.65
N ARG A 233 0.58 0.13 -15.43
CA ARG A 233 0.10 -1.21 -15.02
C ARG A 233 -1.39 -1.17 -14.66
N PRO A 234 -2.21 -2.12 -15.17
CA PRO A 234 -3.61 -2.19 -14.78
C PRO A 234 -3.73 -2.39 -13.27
N LYS A 235 -4.70 -1.69 -12.69
CA LYS A 235 -4.94 -1.49 -11.26
C LYS A 235 -4.95 -2.83 -10.48
N PRO A 236 -4.43 -2.81 -9.25
CA PRO A 236 -5.35 -2.84 -8.12
C PRO A 236 -5.25 -1.53 -7.34
N VAL A 237 -6.42 -0.95 -7.08
CA VAL A 237 -6.58 0.27 -6.32
C VAL A 237 -6.14 0.02 -4.87
N CYS A 238 -4.89 0.32 -4.57
CA CYS A 238 -4.40 0.38 -3.20
C CYS A 238 -4.58 1.82 -2.70
N TRP A 239 -5.07 1.93 -1.46
CA TRP A 239 -5.68 3.08 -0.80
C TRP A 239 -7.22 3.24 -0.90
N GLY A 240 -7.98 2.20 -1.22
CA GLY A 240 -9.40 2.23 -0.82
C GLY A 240 -10.36 1.17 -1.34
N SER A 241 -9.96 0.22 -2.18
CA SER A 241 -10.95 -0.65 -2.85
C SER A 241 -11.32 -1.94 -2.14
N CYS A 242 -11.03 -2.15 -0.86
CA CYS A 242 -11.38 -3.44 -0.25
C CYS A 242 -12.87 -3.69 0.02
N VAL A 243 -13.79 -2.75 -0.23
CA VAL A 243 -15.20 -2.97 0.19
C VAL A 243 -16.29 -2.67 -0.85
N GLN A 244 -15.94 -2.24 -2.07
CA GLN A 244 -16.97 -1.98 -3.09
C GLN A 244 -17.65 -3.23 -3.67
N CYS A 245 -17.05 -4.42 -3.59
CA CYS A 245 -17.70 -5.65 -4.10
C CYS A 245 -18.60 -6.37 -3.09
N SER A 246 -18.64 -5.92 -1.83
CA SER A 246 -19.24 -6.69 -0.72
C SER A 246 -20.67 -6.31 -0.37
N THR A 247 -21.46 -5.73 -1.27
CA THR A 247 -22.87 -5.40 -0.94
C THR A 247 -23.90 -5.86 -1.96
N LYS A 248 -23.51 -6.16 -3.20
CA LYS A 248 -24.46 -6.75 -4.17
C LYS A 248 -24.67 -8.25 -3.97
N SER A 249 -23.66 -8.99 -3.50
CA SER A 249 -23.76 -10.46 -3.36
C SER A 249 -24.35 -10.92 -2.02
N TRP A 250 -24.44 -10.03 -1.01
CA TRP A 250 -24.95 -10.38 0.32
C TRP A 250 -26.45 -10.16 0.49
N MET A 251 -27.11 -9.59 -0.52
CA MET A 251 -28.54 -9.25 -0.51
C MET A 251 -29.43 -10.26 -1.23
N VAL A 252 -28.84 -11.34 -1.76
CA VAL A 252 -29.59 -12.55 -2.12
C VAL A 252 -29.38 -13.53 -0.97
#